data_AF-A0A2G1WIH5-F1
#
_entry.id   AF-A0A2G1WIH5-F1
#
_cell.length_a   1.000
_cell.length_b   1.000
_cell.length_c   1.000
_cell.angle_alpha   90.00
_cell.angle_beta   90.00
_cell.angle_gamma   90.00
#
_symmetry.space_group_name_H-M   'P 1'
#
loop_
_entity.id
_entity.type
_entity.pdbx_description
1 polymer ?
#
loop_
_entity_poly.entity_id
_entity_poly.type
_entity_poly.pdbx_seq_one_letter_code
_entity_poly.pdbx_strand_id
1 'polypeptide(L)'
;MPRPSTGTLLAALGGGAVHLAVVELLFRALNHAPPERWPLSDPSRAAGLFAAGFLVALAVAHTRLLSPAAGLAAALGWAALRDGAAPPPEWSEVGGFLVVDRSVYLSAYAGGWAVVVGLLAVAAGVEFGLRRRHGIGDEWLANLPAAPSRVRAAALVGVALGGVFGVAATARVAAFGVSPRTALLVIATTTTVAAAVPVAAASLGLVAPAACFGLLVPPIVRAVITGNEGGPVFLVLLGPAAVALAGVALVERWLRRQLDRAPAE
;
A
#
# COMPACT_ATOMS: atom_id res chain seq x y z
N MET A 1 8.60 -12.55 -19.55
CA MET A 1 9.44 -12.35 -18.34
C MET A 1 9.89 -13.72 -17.84
N PRO A 2 11.06 -13.83 -17.22
CA PRO A 2 11.54 -15.09 -16.63
C PRO A 2 10.57 -15.60 -15.56
N ARG A 3 10.40 -16.92 -15.45
CA ARG A 3 9.57 -17.52 -14.40
C ARG A 3 10.30 -17.46 -13.04
N PRO A 4 9.59 -17.33 -11.91
CA PRO A 4 10.20 -17.45 -10.59
C PRO A 4 10.90 -18.81 -10.43
N SER A 5 12.09 -18.79 -9.83
CA SER A 5 12.82 -20.02 -9.50
C SER A 5 12.22 -20.71 -8.27
N THR A 6 12.53 -21.99 -8.06
CA THR A 6 12.14 -22.72 -6.83
C THR A 6 12.64 -22.00 -5.57
N GLY A 7 13.87 -21.47 -5.59
CA GLY A 7 14.41 -20.70 -4.46
C GLY A 7 13.61 -19.42 -4.18
N THR A 8 13.15 -18.73 -5.23
CA THR A 8 12.27 -17.56 -5.12
C THR A 8 10.91 -17.91 -4.50
N LEU A 9 10.33 -19.06 -4.89
CA LEU A 9 9.08 -19.54 -4.31
C LEU A 9 9.23 -19.98 -2.85
N LEU A 10 10.33 -20.64 -2.49
CA LEU A 10 10.63 -21.02 -1.11
C LEU A 10 10.85 -19.78 -0.23
N ALA A 11 11.55 -18.76 -0.73
CA ALA A 11 11.69 -17.49 -0.03
C ALA A 11 10.34 -16.80 0.19
N ALA A 12 9.45 -16.86 -0.80
CA ALA A 12 8.08 -16.35 -0.68
C ALA A 12 7.27 -17.11 0.40
N LEU A 13 7.32 -18.45 0.39
CA LEU A 13 6.67 -19.28 1.41
C LEU A 13 7.19 -18.95 2.81
N GLY A 14 8.51 -18.84 2.97
CA GLY A 14 9.14 -18.44 4.23
C GLY A 14 8.71 -17.05 4.69
N GLY A 15 8.68 -16.07 3.77
CA GLY A 15 8.23 -14.70 4.07
C GLY A 15 6.78 -14.63 4.52
N GLY A 16 5.89 -15.39 3.88
CA GLY A 16 4.49 -15.51 4.30
C GLY A 16 4.35 -16.10 5.70
N ALA A 17 5.06 -17.19 5.98
CA ALA A 17 5.03 -17.85 7.28
C ALA A 17 5.61 -16.96 8.40
N VAL A 18 6.76 -16.33 8.17
CA VAL A 18 7.38 -15.40 9.12
C VAL A 18 6.46 -14.21 9.40
N HIS A 19 5.88 -13.62 8.36
CA HIS A 19 4.98 -12.49 8.55
C HIS A 19 3.75 -12.87 9.39
N LEU A 20 3.07 -13.98 9.07
CA LEU A 20 1.94 -14.45 9.86
C LEU A 20 2.33 -14.75 11.31
N ALA A 21 3.45 -15.44 11.53
CA ALA A 21 3.93 -15.79 12.87
C ALA A 21 4.28 -14.56 13.71
N VAL A 22 4.92 -13.55 13.11
CA VAL A 22 5.25 -12.30 13.80
C VAL A 22 3.98 -11.55 14.17
N VAL A 23 3.00 -11.44 13.26
CA VAL A 23 1.73 -10.76 13.56
C VAL A 23 0.98 -11.50 14.68
N GLU A 24 0.88 -12.83 14.61
CA GLU A 24 0.28 -13.65 15.67
C GLU A 24 0.99 -13.46 17.02
N LEU A 25 2.33 -13.45 17.03
CA LEU A 25 3.12 -13.22 18.23
C LEU A 25 2.85 -11.83 18.83
N LEU A 26 2.73 -10.79 18.01
CA LEU A 26 2.41 -9.45 18.46
C LEU A 26 1.00 -9.35 19.08
N PHE A 27 0.01 -10.02 18.49
CA PHE A 27 -1.33 -10.12 19.07
C PHE A 27 -1.29 -10.76 20.46
N ARG A 28 -0.54 -11.86 20.62
CA ARG A 28 -0.38 -12.57 21.89
C ARG A 28 0.41 -11.77 22.91
N ALA A 29 1.47 -11.09 22.49
CA ALA A 29 2.36 -10.34 23.36
C ALA A 29 1.67 -9.07 23.92
N LEU A 30 0.92 -8.36 23.08
CA LEU A 30 0.18 -7.16 23.53
C LEU A 30 -1.15 -7.52 24.19
N ASN A 31 -1.78 -8.63 23.80
CA ASN A 31 -3.08 -9.09 24.33
C ASN A 31 -4.17 -8.00 24.32
N HIS A 32 -4.09 -7.07 23.37
CA HIS A 32 -5.05 -5.98 23.19
C HIS A 32 -6.30 -6.40 22.40
N ALA A 33 -6.36 -7.66 21.93
CA ALA A 33 -7.53 -8.22 21.28
C ALA A 33 -7.80 -9.62 21.86
N PRO A 34 -9.08 -10.03 21.99
CA PRO A 34 -9.41 -11.32 22.56
C PRO A 34 -9.01 -12.47 21.60
N PRO A 35 -8.82 -13.70 22.10
CA PRO A 35 -8.28 -14.82 21.33
C PRO A 35 -9.05 -15.13 20.04
N GLU A 36 -10.35 -14.91 20.00
CA GLU A 36 -11.21 -15.14 18.82
C GLU A 36 -10.89 -14.16 17.68
N ARG A 37 -10.19 -13.05 17.99
CA ARG A 37 -9.74 -12.04 17.03
C ARG A 37 -8.26 -12.18 16.66
N TRP A 38 -7.55 -13.19 17.15
CA TRP A 38 -6.17 -13.43 16.75
C TRP A 38 -6.09 -13.90 15.29
N PRO A 39 -4.99 -13.63 14.58
CA PRO A 39 -4.80 -14.04 13.19
C PRO A 39 -5.13 -15.51 12.91
N LEU A 40 -4.63 -16.44 13.74
CA LEU A 40 -4.82 -17.88 13.52
C LEU A 40 -6.24 -18.38 13.85
N SER A 41 -7.03 -17.60 14.59
CA SER A 41 -8.41 -17.94 14.94
C SER A 41 -9.38 -17.70 13.77
N ASP A 42 -8.96 -16.96 12.74
CA ASP A 42 -9.73 -16.64 11.55
C ASP A 42 -8.94 -17.06 10.29
N PRO A 43 -9.31 -18.18 9.62
CA PRO A 43 -8.58 -18.67 8.45
C PRO A 43 -8.45 -17.63 7.32
N SER A 44 -9.44 -16.75 7.16
CA SER A 44 -9.40 -15.71 6.13
C SER A 44 -8.33 -14.65 6.42
N ARG A 45 -8.17 -14.29 7.70
CA ARG A 45 -7.14 -13.36 8.18
C ARG A 45 -5.75 -13.99 8.14
N ALA A 46 -5.63 -15.24 8.58
CA ALA A 46 -4.38 -15.99 8.49
C ALA A 46 -3.90 -16.10 7.03
N ALA A 47 -4.79 -16.49 6.12
CA ALA A 47 -4.48 -16.58 4.69
C ALA A 47 -4.11 -15.22 4.09
N GLY A 48 -4.83 -14.14 4.44
CA GLY A 48 -4.54 -12.80 3.97
C GLY A 48 -3.18 -12.27 4.42
N LEU A 49 -2.84 -12.45 5.70
CA LEU A 49 -1.54 -12.06 6.25
C LEU A 49 -0.41 -12.91 5.68
N PHE A 50 -0.60 -14.22 5.55
CA PHE A 50 0.36 -15.08 4.86
C PHE A 50 0.58 -14.62 3.42
N ALA A 51 -0.49 -14.35 2.67
CA ALA A 51 -0.41 -13.88 1.29
C ALA A 51 0.31 -12.53 1.18
N ALA A 52 0.08 -11.60 2.10
CA ALA A 52 0.79 -10.32 2.12
C ALA A 52 2.30 -10.51 2.29
N GLY A 53 2.73 -11.32 3.26
CA GLY A 53 4.15 -11.63 3.46
C GLY A 53 4.75 -12.41 2.29
N PHE A 54 4.00 -13.36 1.74
CA PHE A 54 4.40 -14.15 0.58
C PHE A 54 4.64 -13.27 -0.65
N LEU A 55 3.69 -12.39 -0.99
CA LEU A 55 3.78 -11.51 -2.15
C LEU A 55 4.94 -10.52 -2.01
N VAL A 56 5.18 -9.99 -0.81
CA VAL A 56 6.29 -9.09 -0.54
C VAL A 56 7.63 -9.81 -0.69
N ALA A 57 7.79 -10.98 -0.06
CA ALA A 57 9.02 -11.76 -0.17
C ALA A 57 9.26 -12.25 -1.61
N LEU A 58 8.19 -12.65 -2.33
CA LEU A 58 8.25 -13.00 -3.74
C LEU A 58 8.73 -11.81 -4.58
N ALA A 59 8.13 -10.63 -4.39
CA ALA A 59 8.50 -9.43 -5.12
C ALA A 59 9.96 -9.07 -4.88
N VAL A 60 10.43 -9.06 -3.63
CA VAL A 60 11.81 -8.76 -3.27
C VAL A 60 12.77 -9.80 -3.83
N ALA A 61 12.51 -11.09 -3.65
CA ALA A 61 13.39 -12.15 -4.11
C ALA A 61 13.43 -12.26 -5.65
N HIS A 62 12.33 -11.95 -6.33
CA HIS A 62 12.23 -12.04 -7.79
C HIS A 62 12.75 -10.79 -8.50
N THR A 63 12.48 -9.61 -7.94
CA THR A 63 12.70 -8.30 -8.61
C THR A 63 13.76 -7.42 -7.95
N ARG A 64 14.09 -7.70 -6.69
CA ARG A 64 14.99 -6.90 -5.84
C ARG A 64 14.52 -5.45 -5.60
N LEU A 65 13.22 -5.21 -5.78
CA LEU A 65 12.56 -4.01 -5.28
C LEU A 65 12.42 -4.12 -3.75
N LEU A 66 12.87 -3.10 -3.03
CA LEU A 66 12.94 -3.10 -1.57
C LEU A 66 11.74 -2.41 -0.90
N SER A 67 11.05 -1.53 -1.63
CA SER A 67 9.90 -0.78 -1.12
C SER A 67 8.77 -1.67 -0.57
N PRO A 68 8.48 -2.87 -1.12
CA PRO A 68 7.46 -3.74 -0.53
C PRO A 68 7.86 -4.23 0.86
N ALA A 69 9.11 -4.66 1.05
CA ALA A 69 9.59 -5.11 2.35
C ALA A 69 9.65 -3.98 3.37
N ALA A 70 10.23 -2.84 2.97
CA ALA A 70 10.32 -1.66 3.83
C ALA A 70 8.91 -1.15 4.23
N GLY A 71 7.98 -1.10 3.27
CA GLY A 71 6.62 -0.66 3.50
C GLY A 71 5.83 -1.61 4.40
N LEU A 72 5.97 -2.93 4.23
CA LEU A 72 5.32 -3.92 5.09
C LEU A 72 5.84 -3.82 6.54
N ALA A 73 7.17 -3.76 6.70
CA ALA A 73 7.79 -3.60 8.00
C ALA A 73 7.39 -2.27 8.67
N ALA A 74 7.33 -1.17 7.93
CA ALA A 74 6.88 0.12 8.44
C ALA A 74 5.41 0.09 8.86
N ALA A 75 4.53 -0.54 8.06
CA ALA A 75 3.10 -0.65 8.39
C ALA A 75 2.86 -1.48 9.65
N LEU A 76 3.52 -2.64 9.76
CA LEU A 76 3.44 -3.51 10.94
C LEU A 76 4.06 -2.84 12.17
N GLY A 77 5.27 -2.29 12.03
CA GLY A 77 5.99 -1.61 13.10
C GLY A 77 5.21 -0.41 13.63
N TRP A 78 4.58 0.37 12.74
CA TRP A 78 3.68 1.46 13.15
C TRP A 78 2.48 0.96 13.94
N ALA A 79 1.80 -0.10 13.48
CA ALA A 79 0.64 -0.66 14.17
C ALA A 79 1.02 -1.21 15.57
N ALA A 80 2.12 -1.97 15.63
CA ALA A 80 2.65 -2.51 16.87
C ALA A 80 3.10 -1.42 17.84
N LEU A 81 3.78 -0.37 17.36
CA LEU A 81 4.19 0.76 18.19
C LEU A 81 3.00 1.51 18.76
N ARG A 82 1.95 1.72 17.96
CA ARG A 82 0.74 2.42 18.39
C ARG A 82 -0.05 1.65 19.43
N ASP A 83 -0.19 0.34 19.27
CA ASP A 83 -0.83 -0.50 20.29
C ASP A 83 0.06 -0.61 21.53
N GLY A 84 1.37 -0.81 21.39
CA GLY A 84 2.29 -0.92 22.53
C GLY A 84 2.48 0.36 23.35
N ALA A 85 2.27 1.53 22.76
CA ALA A 85 2.33 2.82 23.45
C ALA A 85 0.97 3.26 24.04
N ALA A 86 -0.12 2.61 23.65
CA ALA A 86 -1.47 2.93 24.14
C ALA A 86 -1.77 2.15 25.43
N PRO A 87 -2.64 2.68 26.33
CA PRO A 87 -3.15 1.89 27.43
C PRO A 87 -3.98 0.70 26.88
N PRO A 88 -4.11 -0.40 27.64
CA PRO A 88 -4.92 -1.53 27.25
C PRO A 88 -6.36 -1.11 26.87
N PRO A 89 -6.92 -1.65 25.78
CA PRO A 89 -8.29 -1.34 25.37
C PRO A 89 -9.31 -2.08 26.25
N GLU A 90 -10.48 -1.50 26.40
CA GLU A 90 -11.63 -2.11 27.05
C GLU A 90 -12.56 -2.70 25.99
N TRP A 91 -12.79 -4.02 26.10
CA TRP A 91 -13.72 -4.74 25.24
C TRP A 91 -15.04 -4.96 25.98
N SER A 92 -16.14 -4.63 25.33
CA SER A 92 -17.49 -4.81 25.85
C SER A 92 -18.40 -5.39 24.77
N GLU A 93 -19.53 -5.96 25.18
CA GLU A 93 -20.53 -6.49 24.25
C GLU A 93 -21.74 -5.55 24.25
N VAL A 94 -22.09 -5.03 23.08
CA VAL A 94 -23.27 -4.18 22.88
C VAL A 94 -24.16 -4.84 21.83
N GLY A 95 -25.32 -5.35 22.27
CA GLY A 95 -26.31 -5.94 21.37
C GLY A 95 -25.79 -7.18 20.60
N GLY A 96 -24.94 -8.01 21.21
CA GLY A 96 -24.33 -9.18 20.56
C GLY A 96 -23.08 -8.86 19.73
N PHE A 97 -22.68 -7.58 19.65
CA PHE A 97 -21.49 -7.15 18.94
C PHE A 97 -20.39 -6.78 19.92
N LEU A 98 -19.21 -7.34 19.70
CA LEU A 98 -18.03 -6.97 20.45
C LEU A 98 -17.56 -5.57 20.01
N VAL A 99 -17.62 -4.62 20.95
CA VAL A 99 -17.22 -3.22 20.78
C VAL A 99 -15.95 -2.98 21.58
N VAL A 100 -15.08 -2.14 21.04
CA VAL A 100 -13.85 -1.70 21.72
C VAL A 100 -13.92 -0.19 21.94
N ASP A 101 -13.50 0.25 23.11
CA ASP A 101 -13.49 1.67 23.50
C ASP A 101 -12.57 2.55 22.62
N ARG A 102 -11.60 1.93 21.95
CA ARG A 102 -10.58 2.60 21.13
C ARG A 102 -10.12 1.79 19.93
N SER A 103 -9.44 2.43 19.00
CA SER A 103 -8.82 1.74 17.86
C SER A 103 -7.71 0.79 18.32
N VAL A 104 -7.79 -0.48 17.89
CA VAL A 104 -6.72 -1.47 18.02
C VAL A 104 -6.01 -1.59 16.66
N TYR A 105 -4.81 -1.04 16.58
CA TYR A 105 -4.10 -0.81 15.32
C TYR A 105 -3.59 -2.11 14.67
N LEU A 106 -3.21 -3.12 15.44
CA LEU A 106 -2.86 -4.44 14.93
C LEU A 106 -4.08 -5.16 14.34
N SER A 107 -5.25 -5.03 14.97
CA SER A 107 -6.53 -5.53 14.42
C SER A 107 -6.89 -4.83 13.12
N ALA A 108 -6.68 -3.52 13.05
CA ALA A 108 -6.87 -2.73 11.84
C ALA A 108 -5.90 -3.15 10.72
N TYR A 109 -4.61 -3.32 11.04
CA TYR A 109 -3.59 -3.82 10.12
C TYR A 109 -3.96 -5.19 9.55
N ALA A 110 -4.32 -6.13 10.42
CA ALA A 110 -4.67 -7.49 10.03
C ALA A 110 -5.96 -7.54 9.20
N GLY A 111 -6.96 -6.73 9.54
CA GLY A 111 -8.20 -6.61 8.75
C GLY A 111 -8.05 -5.81 7.45
N GLY A 112 -7.03 -4.95 7.36
CA GLY A 112 -6.74 -4.07 6.23
C GLY A 112 -5.64 -4.58 5.30
N TRP A 113 -5.20 -5.83 5.43
CA TRP A 113 -4.03 -6.40 4.74
C TRP A 113 -4.06 -6.18 3.22
N ALA A 114 -5.24 -6.28 2.58
CA ALA A 114 -5.37 -6.09 1.13
C ALA A 114 -5.04 -4.65 0.70
N VAL A 115 -5.46 -3.66 1.51
CA VAL A 115 -5.16 -2.24 1.28
C VAL A 115 -3.67 -1.99 1.40
N VAL A 116 -3.03 -2.61 2.40
CA VAL A 116 -1.56 -2.57 2.57
C VAL A 116 -0.88 -3.14 1.33
N VAL A 117 -1.24 -4.34 0.88
CA VAL A 117 -0.68 -4.95 -0.35
C VAL A 117 -0.87 -4.05 -1.57
N GLY A 118 -2.05 -3.42 -1.71
CA GLY A 118 -2.31 -2.45 -2.77
C GLY A 118 -1.34 -1.26 -2.74
N LEU A 119 -1.10 -0.67 -1.56
CA LEU A 119 -0.12 0.41 -1.41
C LEU A 119 1.32 -0.06 -1.69
N LEU A 120 1.68 -1.29 -1.30
CA LEU A 120 3.01 -1.84 -1.59
C LEU A 120 3.22 -2.05 -3.08
N ALA A 121 2.18 -2.42 -3.83
CA ALA A 121 2.25 -2.51 -5.29
C ALA A 121 2.49 -1.13 -5.94
N VAL A 122 1.85 -0.07 -5.42
CA VAL A 122 2.07 1.31 -5.85
C VAL A 122 3.51 1.75 -5.54
N ALA A 123 3.98 1.48 -4.31
CA ALA A 123 5.35 1.79 -3.91
C ALA A 123 6.38 1.07 -4.79
N ALA A 124 6.15 -0.21 -5.12
CA ALA A 124 7.01 -0.99 -6.02
C ALA A 124 7.06 -0.38 -7.43
N GLY A 125 5.91 0.06 -7.96
CA GLY A 125 5.84 0.74 -9.24
C GLY A 125 6.60 2.06 -9.27
N VAL A 126 6.52 2.82 -8.18
CA VAL A 126 7.28 4.07 -8.00
C VAL A 126 8.78 3.78 -7.92
N GLU A 127 9.21 2.86 -7.06
CA GLU A 127 10.63 2.49 -6.94
C GLU A 127 11.18 2.03 -8.29
N PHE A 128 10.48 1.14 -8.98
CA PHE A 128 10.89 0.64 -10.29
C PHE A 128 11.05 1.77 -11.31
N GLY A 129 10.06 2.67 -11.40
CA GLY A 129 10.09 3.80 -12.33
C GLY A 129 11.27 4.73 -12.07
N LEU A 130 11.47 5.11 -10.80
CA LEU A 130 12.55 6.01 -10.39
C LEU A 130 13.93 5.38 -10.60
N ARG A 131 14.14 4.14 -10.16
CA ARG A 131 15.43 3.45 -10.30
C ARG A 131 15.82 3.33 -11.76
N ARG A 132 14.92 2.86 -12.63
CA ARG A 132 15.17 2.74 -14.07
C ARG A 132 15.42 4.05 -14.78
N ARG A 133 14.76 5.14 -14.38
CA ARG A 133 14.91 6.44 -15.06
C ARG A 133 16.14 7.22 -14.58
N HIS A 134 16.58 6.99 -13.35
CA HIS A 134 17.76 7.64 -12.78
C HIS A 134 19.00 6.74 -12.74
N GLY A 135 18.92 5.49 -13.21
CA GLY A 135 20.01 4.52 -13.17
C GLY A 135 20.42 4.10 -11.75
N ILE A 136 19.51 4.23 -10.76
CA ILE A 136 19.84 3.99 -9.35
C ILE A 136 19.84 2.48 -9.07
N GLY A 137 21.04 1.92 -8.95
CA GLY A 137 21.23 0.50 -8.65
C GLY A 137 20.59 -0.41 -9.70
N ASP A 138 20.67 -0.04 -10.98
CA ASP A 138 20.07 -0.77 -12.11
C ASP A 138 20.63 -2.19 -12.25
N GLU A 139 21.91 -2.37 -11.93
CA GLU A 139 22.61 -3.65 -11.84
C GLU A 139 22.01 -4.61 -10.80
N TRP A 140 21.27 -4.08 -9.81
CA TRP A 140 20.60 -4.88 -8.80
C TRP A 140 19.20 -5.27 -9.21
N LEU A 141 18.56 -4.62 -10.19
CA LEU A 141 17.20 -4.98 -10.61
C LEU A 141 17.22 -6.27 -11.44
N ALA A 142 16.32 -7.20 -11.13
CA ALA A 142 16.24 -8.49 -11.81
C ALA A 142 14.83 -8.77 -12.33
N ASN A 143 14.70 -9.51 -13.44
CA ASN A 143 13.43 -10.05 -13.96
C ASN A 143 12.29 -9.04 -14.21
N LEU A 144 12.60 -7.74 -14.30
CA LEU A 144 11.63 -6.68 -14.56
C LEU A 144 11.55 -6.34 -16.05
N PRO A 145 10.38 -5.89 -16.56
CA PRO A 145 10.26 -5.43 -17.94
C PRO A 145 11.13 -4.20 -18.22
N ALA A 146 11.28 -3.87 -19.49
CA ALA A 146 11.79 -2.55 -19.87
C ALA A 146 10.85 -1.45 -19.36
N ALA A 147 11.42 -0.35 -18.86
CA ALA A 147 10.64 0.78 -18.40
C ALA A 147 9.85 1.40 -19.57
N PRO A 148 8.60 1.85 -19.34
CA PRO A 148 7.81 2.44 -20.40
C PRO A 148 8.43 3.75 -20.87
N SER A 149 8.75 3.83 -22.17
CA SER A 149 9.32 5.03 -22.79
C SER A 149 8.26 6.07 -23.18
N ARG A 150 7.02 5.63 -23.41
CA ARG A 150 5.89 6.46 -23.85
C ARG A 150 4.96 6.80 -22.70
N VAL A 151 4.42 8.03 -22.69
CA VAL A 151 3.45 8.52 -21.69
C VAL A 151 2.24 7.59 -21.57
N ARG A 152 1.69 7.11 -22.70
CA ARG A 152 0.56 6.18 -22.70
C ARG A 152 0.87 4.87 -21.98
N ALA A 153 2.08 4.32 -22.18
CA ALA A 153 2.48 3.09 -21.51
C ALA A 153 2.69 3.29 -20.01
N ALA A 154 3.31 4.41 -19.61
CA ALA A 154 3.45 4.79 -18.21
C ALA A 154 2.08 4.97 -17.52
N ALA A 155 1.12 5.59 -18.20
CA ALA A 155 -0.25 5.74 -17.71
C ALA A 155 -0.95 4.38 -17.53
N LEU A 156 -0.80 3.45 -18.47
CA LEU A 156 -1.39 2.12 -18.35
C LEU A 156 -0.80 1.32 -17.17
N VAL A 157 0.52 1.39 -16.96
CA VAL A 157 1.17 0.78 -15.79
C VAL A 157 0.66 1.43 -14.49
N GLY A 158 0.55 2.76 -14.48
CA GLY A 158 -0.02 3.50 -13.37
C GLY A 158 -1.45 3.06 -13.04
N VAL A 159 -2.33 2.98 -14.05
CA VAL A 159 -3.71 2.54 -13.87
C VAL A 159 -3.79 1.08 -13.41
N ALA A 160 -2.93 0.20 -13.92
CA ALA A 160 -2.91 -1.19 -13.47
C ALA A 160 -2.54 -1.32 -11.99
N LEU A 161 -1.44 -0.69 -11.55
CA LEU A 161 -1.00 -0.75 -10.15
C LEU A 161 -1.92 0.05 -9.21
N GLY A 162 -2.36 1.22 -9.65
CA GLY A 162 -3.36 2.01 -8.93
C GLY A 162 -4.69 1.28 -8.80
N GLY A 163 -5.09 0.53 -9.83
CA GLY A 163 -6.31 -0.28 -9.83
C GLY A 163 -6.28 -1.37 -8.77
N VAL A 164 -5.13 -2.01 -8.53
CA VAL A 164 -4.96 -2.97 -7.43
C VAL A 164 -5.25 -2.29 -6.08
N PHE A 165 -4.68 -1.11 -5.86
CA PHE A 165 -4.94 -0.33 -4.65
C PHE A 165 -6.41 0.09 -4.54
N GLY A 166 -7.02 0.54 -5.63
CA GLY A 166 -8.41 0.97 -5.62
C GLY A 166 -9.41 -0.16 -5.39
N VAL A 167 -9.18 -1.33 -5.99
CA VAL A 167 -9.98 -2.54 -5.71
C VAL A 167 -9.85 -2.94 -4.24
N ALA A 168 -8.63 -2.94 -3.69
CA ALA A 168 -8.41 -3.27 -2.29
C ALA A 168 -9.09 -2.29 -1.33
N ALA A 169 -8.98 -0.99 -1.58
CA ALA A 169 -9.64 0.05 -0.80
C ALA A 169 -11.17 -0.07 -0.87
N THR A 170 -11.73 -0.27 -2.07
CA THR A 170 -13.17 -0.45 -2.26
C THR A 170 -13.68 -1.73 -1.59
N ALA A 171 -12.96 -2.84 -1.67
CA ALA A 171 -13.32 -4.07 -0.99
C ALA A 171 -13.34 -3.89 0.54
N ARG A 172 -12.35 -3.16 1.08
CA ARG A 172 -12.32 -2.81 2.50
C ARG A 172 -13.50 -1.93 2.91
N VAL A 173 -13.84 -0.93 2.11
CA VAL A 173 -15.00 -0.07 2.38
C VAL A 173 -16.32 -0.84 2.28
N ALA A 174 -16.46 -1.73 1.30
CA ALA A 174 -17.63 -2.58 1.15
C ALA A 174 -17.82 -3.51 2.36
N ALA A 175 -16.72 -3.99 2.96
CA ALA A 175 -16.77 -4.79 4.18
C ALA A 175 -17.30 -4.03 5.41
N PHE A 176 -17.30 -2.69 5.38
CA PHE A 176 -17.94 -1.85 6.41
C PHE A 176 -19.42 -1.57 6.13
N GLY A 177 -20.00 -2.12 5.05
CA GLY A 177 -21.44 -1.99 4.76
C GLY A 177 -21.87 -0.65 4.15
N VAL A 178 -20.97 0.07 3.47
CA VAL A 178 -21.30 1.37 2.87
C VAL A 178 -22.38 1.26 1.79
N SER A 179 -23.44 2.05 1.94
CA SER A 179 -24.54 2.27 0.98
C SER A 179 -24.65 3.79 0.71
N PRO A 180 -24.81 4.27 -0.54
CA PRO A 180 -25.17 3.54 -1.76
C PRO A 180 -24.00 2.97 -2.58
N ARG A 181 -24.28 1.96 -3.43
CA ARG A 181 -23.30 1.29 -4.32
C ARG A 181 -22.52 2.24 -5.25
N THR A 182 -23.11 3.39 -5.60
CA THR A 182 -22.45 4.44 -6.39
C THR A 182 -21.21 5.00 -5.68
N ALA A 183 -21.21 5.04 -4.34
CA ALA A 183 -20.04 5.47 -3.57
C ALA A 183 -18.84 4.53 -3.76
N LEU A 184 -19.07 3.22 -3.97
CA LEU A 184 -17.98 2.25 -4.20
C LEU A 184 -17.26 2.50 -5.53
N LEU A 185 -17.97 2.93 -6.57
CA LEU A 185 -17.38 3.31 -7.85
C LEU A 185 -16.56 4.60 -7.72
N VAL A 186 -17.08 5.59 -7.00
CA VAL A 186 -16.34 6.83 -6.72
C VAL A 186 -15.07 6.52 -5.96
N ILE A 187 -15.14 5.71 -4.90
CA ILE A 187 -13.96 5.31 -4.13
C ILE A 187 -12.96 4.54 -4.99
N ALA A 188 -13.40 3.57 -5.80
CA ALA A 188 -12.53 2.79 -6.67
C ALA A 188 -11.78 3.71 -7.65
N THR A 189 -12.49 4.66 -8.25
CA THR A 189 -11.91 5.59 -9.22
C THR A 189 -10.96 6.59 -8.57
N THR A 190 -11.32 7.22 -7.45
CA THR A 190 -10.47 8.22 -6.78
C THR A 190 -9.18 7.59 -6.25
N THR A 191 -9.27 6.43 -5.61
CA THR A 191 -8.11 5.68 -5.11
C THR A 191 -7.21 5.20 -6.24
N THR A 192 -7.79 4.67 -7.31
CA THR A 192 -7.04 4.22 -8.50
C THR A 192 -6.26 5.37 -9.11
N VAL A 193 -6.92 6.51 -9.35
CA VAL A 193 -6.30 7.65 -10.02
C VAL A 193 -5.23 8.29 -9.13
N ALA A 194 -5.48 8.42 -7.82
CA ALA A 194 -4.50 8.94 -6.88
C ALA A 194 -3.21 8.11 -6.80
N ALA A 195 -3.33 6.79 -6.93
CA ALA A 195 -2.17 5.88 -6.98
C ALA A 195 -1.55 5.78 -8.38
N ALA A 196 -2.33 5.92 -9.44
CA ALA A 196 -1.85 5.82 -10.82
C ALA A 196 -0.92 6.97 -11.20
N VAL A 197 -1.25 8.20 -10.77
CA VAL A 197 -0.47 9.41 -11.07
C VAL A 197 1.00 9.31 -10.64
N PRO A 198 1.35 9.02 -9.38
CA PRO A 198 2.75 8.94 -8.95
C PRO A 198 3.50 7.78 -9.63
N VAL A 199 2.85 6.64 -9.89
CA VAL A 199 3.48 5.51 -10.61
C VAL A 199 3.81 5.89 -12.05
N ALA A 200 2.86 6.51 -12.75
CA ALA A 200 3.07 6.98 -14.12
C ALA A 200 4.15 8.07 -14.18
N ALA A 201 4.13 9.01 -13.22
CA ALA A 201 5.12 10.08 -13.11
C ALA A 201 6.53 9.53 -12.83
N ALA A 202 6.66 8.61 -11.87
CA ALA A 202 7.92 7.93 -11.55
C ALA A 202 8.48 7.19 -12.76
N SER A 203 7.62 6.52 -13.54
CA SER A 203 8.01 5.84 -14.78
C SER A 203 8.53 6.80 -15.86
N LEU A 204 8.23 8.09 -15.75
CA LEU A 204 8.74 9.17 -16.59
C LEU A 204 9.93 9.91 -15.95
N GLY A 205 10.40 9.46 -14.78
CA GLY A 205 11.55 10.04 -14.06
C GLY A 205 11.22 11.25 -13.21
N LEU A 206 9.94 11.46 -12.88
CA LEU A 206 9.47 12.54 -12.01
C LEU A 206 9.40 12.05 -10.56
N VAL A 207 9.95 12.82 -9.64
CA VAL A 207 10.12 12.42 -8.23
C VAL A 207 9.08 13.09 -7.33
N ALA A 208 8.72 14.34 -7.61
CA ALA A 208 7.88 15.14 -6.73
C ALA A 208 6.48 14.55 -6.52
N PRO A 209 5.77 14.02 -7.55
CA PRO A 209 4.48 13.38 -7.35
C PRO A 209 4.55 12.16 -6.43
N ALA A 210 5.63 11.37 -6.52
CA ALA A 210 5.84 10.22 -5.65
C ALA A 210 6.11 10.64 -4.20
N ALA A 211 6.92 11.68 -3.99
CA ALA A 211 7.18 12.23 -2.66
C ALA A 211 5.90 12.79 -2.02
N CYS A 212 5.13 13.60 -2.76
CA CYS A 212 3.86 14.14 -2.31
C CYS A 212 2.85 13.02 -1.99
N PHE A 213 2.78 11.98 -2.82
CA PHE A 213 1.94 10.80 -2.55
C PHE A 213 2.33 10.11 -1.24
N GLY A 214 3.63 9.86 -1.03
CA GLY A 214 4.14 9.21 0.18
C GLY A 214 3.86 10.00 1.47
N LEU A 215 3.79 11.33 1.38
CA LEU A 215 3.45 12.19 2.52
C LEU A 215 1.94 12.30 2.76
N LEU A 216 1.14 12.38 1.69
CA LEU A 216 -0.29 12.72 1.78
C LEU A 216 -1.19 11.49 1.95
N VAL A 217 -0.93 10.42 1.19
CA VAL A 217 -1.88 9.31 1.04
C VAL A 217 -1.86 8.32 2.22
N PRO A 218 -0.71 7.90 2.78
CA PRO A 218 -0.70 6.97 3.91
C PRO A 218 -1.50 7.46 5.14
N PRO A 219 -1.42 8.74 5.56
CA PRO A 219 -2.27 9.26 6.64
C PRO A 219 -3.77 9.18 6.34
N ILE A 220 -4.18 9.43 5.09
CA ILE A 220 -5.59 9.36 4.65
C ILE A 220 -6.08 7.92 4.67
N VAL A 221 -5.29 7.00 4.09
CA VAL A 221 -5.65 5.57 3.99
C VAL A 221 -5.70 4.91 5.35
N ARG A 222 -4.87 5.36 6.31
CA ARG A 222 -4.91 4.89 7.69
C ARG A 222 -6.31 5.01 8.29
N ALA A 223 -7.02 6.13 8.09
CA ALA A 223 -8.37 6.31 8.62
C ALA A 223 -9.37 5.24 8.14
N VAL A 224 -9.14 4.72 6.93
CA VAL A 224 -9.94 3.64 6.31
C VAL A 224 -9.55 2.28 6.86
N ILE A 225 -8.25 2.05 7.06
CA ILE A 225 -7.74 0.81 7.63
C ILE A 225 -8.27 0.66 9.07
N THR A 226 -8.22 1.73 9.87
CA THR A 226 -8.66 1.76 11.27
C THR A 226 -10.18 1.82 11.44
N GLY A 227 -10.93 2.11 10.38
CA GLY A 227 -12.40 2.19 10.45
C GLY A 227 -12.90 3.38 11.29
N ASN A 228 -12.12 4.46 11.39
CA ASN A 228 -12.54 5.67 12.09
C ASN A 228 -13.78 6.27 11.42
N GLU A 229 -14.61 6.99 12.20
CA GLU A 229 -15.73 7.76 11.68
C GLU A 229 -15.29 8.65 10.51
N GLY A 230 -15.98 8.52 9.36
CA GLY A 230 -15.64 9.24 8.13
C GLY A 230 -14.54 8.61 7.26
N GLY A 231 -13.94 7.48 7.65
CA GLY A 231 -12.90 6.77 6.89
C GLY A 231 -13.16 6.69 5.37
N PRO A 232 -14.32 6.15 4.92
CA PRO A 232 -14.66 6.07 3.50
C PRO A 232 -14.78 7.44 2.80
N VAL A 233 -15.20 8.49 3.52
CA VAL A 233 -15.34 9.84 2.95
C VAL A 233 -13.97 10.43 2.63
N PHE A 234 -12.96 10.18 3.46
CA PHE A 234 -11.59 10.63 3.19
C PHE A 234 -10.99 10.03 1.90
N LEU A 235 -11.46 8.86 1.46
CA LEU A 235 -11.04 8.28 0.17
C LEU A 235 -11.57 9.05 -1.04
N VAL A 236 -12.67 9.81 -0.89
CA VAL A 236 -13.17 10.68 -1.96
C VAL A 236 -12.22 11.86 -2.17
N LEU A 237 -11.57 12.34 -1.10
CA LEU A 237 -10.56 13.41 -1.17
C LEU A 237 -9.31 13.02 -1.96
N LEU A 238 -9.11 11.72 -2.23
CA LEU A 238 -8.04 11.26 -3.09
C LEU A 238 -8.24 11.69 -4.56
N GLY A 239 -9.48 11.97 -4.99
CA GLY A 239 -9.75 12.49 -6.33
C GLY A 239 -9.10 13.87 -6.55
N PRO A 240 -9.47 14.88 -5.74
CA PRO A 240 -8.78 16.18 -5.74
C PRO A 240 -7.27 16.06 -5.51
N ALA A 241 -6.82 15.17 -4.61
CA ALA A 241 -5.39 14.93 -4.39
C ALA A 241 -4.69 14.44 -5.67
N ALA A 242 -5.32 13.57 -6.46
CA ALA A 242 -4.75 13.10 -7.71
C ALA A 242 -4.57 14.23 -8.74
N VAL A 243 -5.51 15.17 -8.79
CA VAL A 243 -5.39 16.39 -9.62
C VAL A 243 -4.20 17.23 -9.16
N ALA A 244 -4.05 17.43 -7.85
CA ALA A 244 -2.90 18.15 -7.29
C ALA A 244 -1.58 17.44 -7.62
N LEU A 245 -1.50 16.11 -7.47
CA LEU A 245 -0.32 15.32 -7.82
C LEU A 245 0.02 15.41 -9.31
N ALA A 246 -0.99 15.43 -10.18
CA ALA A 246 -0.78 15.64 -11.62
C ALA A 246 -0.27 17.06 -11.91
N GLY A 247 -0.78 18.07 -11.20
CA GLY A 247 -0.27 19.44 -11.23
C GLY A 247 1.21 19.52 -10.83
N VAL A 248 1.59 18.87 -9.73
CA VAL A 248 2.99 18.75 -9.29
C VAL A 248 3.86 18.12 -10.37
N ALA A 249 3.36 17.07 -11.04
CA ALA A 249 4.08 16.41 -12.14
C ALA A 249 4.31 17.36 -13.33
N LEU A 250 3.31 18.18 -13.67
CA LEU A 250 3.41 19.17 -14.74
C LEU A 250 4.42 20.26 -14.39
N VAL A 251 4.39 20.77 -13.17
CA VAL A 251 5.34 21.79 -12.68
C VAL A 251 6.77 21.25 -12.70
N GLU A 252 7.01 20.06 -12.14
CA GLU A 252 8.33 19.43 -12.16
C GLU A 252 8.84 19.25 -13.60
N ARG A 253 7.99 18.77 -14.50
CA ARG A 253 8.36 18.57 -15.90
C ARG A 253 8.66 19.89 -16.61
N TRP A 254 7.92 20.95 -16.31
CA TRP A 254 8.18 22.29 -16.85
C TRP A 254 9.52 22.83 -16.35
N LEU A 255 9.79 22.74 -15.04
CA LEU A 255 11.06 23.17 -14.43
C LEU A 255 12.26 22.46 -15.06
N ARG A 256 12.21 21.13 -15.20
CA ARG A 256 13.29 20.35 -15.84
C ARG A 256 13.58 20.81 -17.27
N ARG A 257 12.53 21.05 -18.07
CA ARG A 257 12.70 21.55 -19.45
C ARG A 257 13.34 22.94 -19.52
N GLN A 258 13.11 23.79 -18.52
CA GLN A 258 13.75 25.11 -18.48
C GLN A 258 15.23 24.97 -18.13
N LEU A 259 15.57 24.12 -17.17
CA LEU A 259 16.95 23.84 -16.78
C LEU A 259 17.76 23.24 -17.93
N ASP A 260 17.18 22.30 -18.69
CA ASP A 260 17.85 21.67 -19.84
C ASP A 260 18.11 22.65 -21.01
N ARG A 261 17.42 23.80 -21.03
CA ARG A 261 17.58 24.84 -22.06
C ARG A 261 18.52 25.96 -21.65
N ALA A 262 18.91 26.04 -20.39
CA ALA A 262 19.86 27.03 -19.94
C ALA A 262 21.24 26.72 -20.54
N PRO A 263 21.91 27.66 -21.23
CA PRO A 263 23.27 27.45 -21.69
C PRO A 263 24.18 27.19 -20.48
N ALA A 264 25.07 26.21 -20.59
CA ALA A 264 26.13 26.01 -19.62
C ALA A 264 27.09 27.20 -19.77
N GLU A 265 26.94 28.19 -18.88
CA GLU A 265 27.88 29.29 -18.70
C GLU A 265 29.19 28.80 -18.06
#